data_AF-A0A6S6U5F5-F1
#
_entry.id   AF-A0A6S6U5F5-F1
#
_cell.length_a   1.000
_cell.length_b   1.000
_cell.length_c   1.000
_cell.angle_alpha   90.00
_cell.angle_beta   90.00
_cell.angle_gamma   90.00
#
_symmetry.space_group_name_H-M   'P 1'
#
loop_
_entity.id
_entity.type
_entity.pdbx_description
1 polymer ?
#
loop_
_entity_poly.entity_id
_entity_poly.type
_entity_poly.pdbx_seq_one_letter_code
_entity_poly.pdbx_strand_id
1 'polypeptide(L)'
;MLVNELIDLETIHYILMQQNSTELILLFIFVEVVFWFILSFLLIQFLPKKYRQYKKEIFLFFIVLNIGLLFIGVLLTVIMMLFGLSWATHRLSRPNYETVYFEEQVAEFPIVYSKFQEGVLIMEGHQQDSLSTDEKIKSLKILYENNAQGNIARIKLFLSDSSDETRLYAFALAATFEKNLNDRIKSLQDKIQTITDPKELEDVTFTLAQTYWQFIFHGVVNEQLSGFYTKKIATLLKANENNPSSFILLGKIHLFNGKLEDAESAFFKAMQLGVPKEALYTFLAEIKYGQKKYREIPQYIIEDEFNIDLRLKPLVQMWGKQ
;
A
#
# COMPACT_ATOMS: atom_id res chain seq x y z
N MET A 1 78.78 -11.23 13.87
CA MET A 1 79.02 -10.42 15.09
C MET A 1 78.12 -9.20 14.94
N LEU A 2 76.78 -9.34 14.93
CA LEU A 2 75.88 -9.52 16.08
C LEU A 2 76.13 -8.51 17.21
N VAL A 3 75.52 -7.33 17.10
CA VAL A 3 74.93 -6.53 18.19
C VAL A 3 73.83 -5.68 17.52
N ASN A 4 72.59 -6.17 17.36
CA ASN A 4 71.47 -5.86 18.25
C ASN A 4 71.55 -4.48 18.91
N GLU A 5 71.34 -3.41 18.16
CA GLU A 5 70.74 -2.19 18.72
C GLU A 5 69.22 -2.41 18.77
N LEU A 6 68.80 -3.21 19.76
CA LEU A 6 67.49 -2.94 20.36
C LEU A 6 67.60 -1.52 20.91
N ILE A 7 66.67 -0.66 20.53
CA ILE A 7 66.46 0.63 21.19
C ILE A 7 66.16 0.31 22.65
N ASP A 8 67.18 0.34 23.49
CA ASP A 8 67.06 -0.02 24.90
C ASP A 8 66.12 0.97 25.56
N LEU A 9 65.15 0.46 26.33
CA LEU A 9 64.21 1.27 27.10
C LEU A 9 64.92 2.33 27.96
N GLU A 10 66.18 2.06 28.33
CA GLU A 10 67.06 2.99 29.04
C GLU A 10 67.46 4.22 28.21
N THR A 11 67.68 4.09 26.89
CA THR A 11 67.97 5.25 26.02
C THR A 11 66.76 6.16 25.86
N ILE A 12 65.56 5.58 25.74
CA ILE A 12 64.31 6.33 25.74
C ILE A 12 64.10 7.01 27.10
N HIS A 13 64.40 6.31 28.20
CA HIS A 13 64.29 6.86 29.55
C HIS A 13 65.28 8.00 29.82
N TYR A 14 66.51 7.90 29.31
CA TYR A 14 67.53 8.93 29.41
C TYR A 14 67.19 10.19 28.61
N ILE A 15 66.60 10.02 27.41
CA ILE A 15 66.09 11.13 26.59
C ILE A 15 64.88 11.80 27.25
N LEU A 16 64.01 11.04 27.95
CA LEU A 16 62.89 11.58 28.72
C LEU A 16 63.32 12.34 29.99
N MET A 17 64.48 12.02 30.56
CA MET A 17 65.06 12.71 31.73
C MET A 17 65.76 14.03 31.38
N GLN A 18 66.04 14.30 30.10
CA GLN A 18 66.64 15.56 29.65
C GLN A 18 65.57 16.66 29.52
N GLN A 19 65.15 17.15 30.69
CA GLN A 19 64.11 18.15 30.90
C GLN A 19 64.41 19.45 30.13
N ASN A 20 63.57 19.78 29.14
CA ASN A 20 63.54 21.02 28.33
C ASN A 20 64.53 21.18 27.14
N SER A 21 64.56 20.23 26.21
CA SER A 21 64.96 20.54 24.82
C SER A 21 63.71 20.67 23.93
N THR A 22 63.47 21.87 23.42
CA THR A 22 62.37 22.18 22.48
C THR A 22 62.40 21.29 21.24
N GLU A 23 63.59 20.85 20.83
CA GLU A 23 63.80 19.94 19.71
C GLU A 23 63.19 18.55 19.94
N LEU A 24 63.28 18.00 21.16
CA LEU A 24 62.65 16.71 21.49
C LEU A 24 61.13 16.78 21.45
N ILE A 25 60.56 17.91 21.90
CA ILE A 25 59.12 18.16 21.85
C ILE A 25 58.64 18.27 20.40
N LEU A 26 59.37 18.98 19.56
CA LEU A 26 59.06 19.10 18.13
C LEU A 26 59.17 17.76 17.40
N LEU A 27 60.19 16.96 17.71
CA LEU A 27 60.36 15.62 17.15
C LEU A 27 59.23 14.69 17.59
N PHE A 28 58.82 14.74 18.86
CA PHE A 28 57.69 13.97 19.37
C PHE A 28 56.38 14.32 18.66
N ILE A 29 56.08 15.62 18.52
CA ILE A 29 54.89 16.09 17.79
C ILE A 29 54.93 15.63 16.33
N PHE A 30 56.10 15.69 15.70
CA PHE A 30 56.26 15.25 14.32
C PHE A 30 55.97 13.76 14.15
N VAL A 31 56.52 12.92 15.04
CA VAL A 31 56.28 11.47 15.04
C VAL A 31 54.80 11.14 15.25
N GLU A 32 54.14 11.83 16.18
CA GLU A 32 52.69 11.69 16.43
C GLU A 32 51.86 12.02 15.18
N VAL A 33 52.11 13.16 14.53
CA VAL A 33 51.37 13.55 13.32
C VAL A 33 51.56 12.53 12.20
N VAL A 34 52.78 12.04 11.99
CA VAL A 34 53.07 11.02 10.98
C VAL A 34 52.35 9.70 11.32
N PHE A 35 52.36 9.29 12.57
CA PHE A 35 51.67 8.09 13.04
C PHE A 35 50.15 8.17 12.76
N TRP A 36 49.50 9.29 13.09
CA TRP A 36 48.06 9.46 12.87
C TRP A 36 47.67 9.49 11.40
N PHE A 37 48.55 10.02 10.55
CA PHE A 37 48.35 10.02 9.11
C PHE A 37 48.37 8.59 8.54
N ILE A 38 49.36 7.78 8.96
CA ILE A 38 49.50 6.38 8.54
C ILE A 38 48.32 5.54 9.04
N LEU A 39 47.92 5.69 10.31
CA LEU A 39 46.80 4.95 10.89
C LEU A 39 45.48 5.26 10.15
N SER A 40 45.20 6.54 9.91
CA SER A 40 43.99 6.97 9.19
C SER A 40 43.97 6.45 7.75
N PHE A 41 45.14 6.38 7.10
CA PHE A 41 45.26 5.83 5.75
C PHE A 41 44.96 4.33 5.73
N LEU A 42 45.47 3.59 6.72
CA LEU A 42 45.24 2.15 6.85
C LEU A 42 43.76 1.85 7.11
N LEU A 43 43.10 2.58 8.02
CA LEU A 43 41.67 2.38 8.34
C LEU A 43 40.74 2.55 7.13
N ILE A 44 41.10 3.42 6.17
CA ILE A 44 40.32 3.61 4.94
C ILE A 44 40.42 2.45 3.97
N GLN A 45 41.51 1.69 4.00
CA GLN A 45 41.62 0.49 3.17
C GLN A 45 40.63 -0.58 3.61
N PHE A 46 40.30 -0.61 4.91
CA PHE A 46 39.32 -1.53 5.50
C PHE A 46 37.87 -1.03 5.40
N LEU A 47 37.61 0.13 4.79
CA LEU A 47 36.24 0.65 4.63
C LEU A 47 35.43 -0.17 3.60
N PRO A 48 34.16 -0.52 3.89
CA PRO A 48 33.28 -1.21 2.94
C PRO A 48 33.09 -0.41 1.63
N LYS A 49 32.88 -1.11 0.51
CA LYS A 49 32.73 -0.50 -0.83
C LYS A 49 31.71 0.65 -0.88
N LYS A 50 30.67 0.61 -0.05
CA LYS A 50 29.62 1.64 0.05
C LYS A 50 30.10 2.99 0.60
N TYR A 51 31.07 3.00 1.51
CA TYR A 51 31.64 4.22 2.09
C TYR A 51 32.82 4.76 1.26
N ARG A 52 33.17 4.08 0.16
CA ARG A 52 34.26 4.47 -0.73
C ARG A 52 34.02 5.83 -1.40
N GLN A 53 32.76 6.26 -1.51
CA GLN A 53 32.38 7.57 -2.07
C GLN A 53 32.85 8.74 -1.19
N TYR A 54 32.93 8.56 0.13
CA TYR A 54 33.27 9.62 1.10
C TYR A 54 34.65 9.42 1.73
N LYS A 55 35.59 8.80 0.99
CA LYS A 55 36.91 8.42 1.53
C LYS A 55 37.71 9.63 2.03
N LYS A 56 37.61 10.77 1.36
CA LYS A 56 38.39 11.97 1.69
C LYS A 56 37.89 12.62 2.98
N GLU A 57 36.58 12.67 3.14
CA GLU A 57 35.89 13.23 4.30
C GLU A 57 36.15 12.37 5.54
N ILE A 58 36.07 11.04 5.40
CA ILE A 58 36.33 10.10 6.50
C ILE A 58 37.81 10.10 6.88
N PHE A 59 38.73 10.25 5.92
CA PHE A 59 40.16 10.43 6.19
C PHE A 59 40.44 11.66 7.04
N LEU A 60 39.90 12.80 6.61
CA LEU A 60 40.10 14.06 7.29
C LEU A 60 39.48 14.03 8.69
N PHE A 61 38.32 13.41 8.83
CA PHE A 61 37.67 13.18 10.12
C PHE A 61 38.55 12.36 11.08
N PHE A 62 39.12 11.23 10.63
CA PHE A 62 40.00 10.43 11.48
C PHE A 62 41.28 11.17 11.88
N ILE A 63 41.89 11.92 10.96
CA ILE A 63 43.09 12.71 11.29
C ILE A 63 42.78 13.77 12.34
N VAL A 64 41.73 14.58 12.13
CA VAL A 64 41.36 15.66 13.05
C VAL A 64 40.99 15.10 14.42
N LEU A 65 40.24 14.00 14.44
CA LEU A 65 39.81 13.35 15.68
C LEU A 65 41.00 12.79 16.47
N ASN A 66 41.93 12.07 15.81
CA ASN A 66 43.07 11.47 16.50
C ASN A 66 44.10 12.51 16.96
N ILE A 67 44.37 13.55 16.16
CA ILE A 67 45.29 14.63 16.56
C ILE A 67 44.70 15.43 17.74
N GLY A 68 43.41 15.76 17.70
CA GLY A 68 42.77 16.58 18.73
C GLY A 68 42.58 15.87 20.07
N LEU A 69 42.49 14.54 20.05
CA LEU A 69 42.17 13.72 21.23
C LEU A 69 43.31 12.79 21.67
N LEU A 70 44.44 12.76 20.95
CA LEU A 70 45.58 11.89 21.23
C LEU A 70 45.12 10.43 21.48
N PHE A 71 45.46 9.87 22.64
CA PHE A 71 45.15 8.49 23.02
C PHE A 71 43.65 8.16 23.07
N ILE A 72 42.78 9.11 23.45
CA ILE A 72 41.32 8.84 23.52
C ILE A 72 40.70 8.79 22.11
N GLY A 73 41.33 9.46 21.13
CA GLY A 73 40.92 9.44 19.73
C GLY A 73 40.99 8.04 19.11
N VAL A 74 42.00 7.25 19.48
CA VAL A 74 42.16 5.87 18.99
C VAL A 74 41.02 4.98 19.46
N LEU A 75 40.70 5.04 20.75
CA LEU A 75 39.62 4.26 21.32
C LEU A 75 38.30 4.58 20.60
N LEU A 76 38.04 5.88 20.39
CA LEU A 76 36.81 6.34 19.74
C LEU A 76 36.74 5.94 18.26
N THR A 77 37.84 6.04 17.51
CA THR A 77 37.88 5.62 16.10
C THR A 77 37.63 4.13 15.93
N VAL A 78 38.21 3.28 16.80
CA VAL A 78 37.97 1.84 16.79
C VAL A 78 36.50 1.53 17.10
N ILE A 79 35.91 2.18 18.11
CA ILE A 79 34.48 2.00 18.45
C ILE A 79 33.60 2.43 17.26
N MET A 80 33.87 3.59 16.66
CA MET A 80 33.09 4.07 15.50
C MET A 80 33.23 3.15 14.28
N MET A 81 34.42 2.59 14.04
CA MET A 81 34.64 1.65 12.95
C MET A 81 33.87 0.34 13.16
N LEU A 82 33.93 -0.24 14.36
CA LEU A 82 33.19 -1.45 14.71
C LEU A 82 31.67 -1.22 14.64
N PHE A 83 31.19 -0.07 15.13
CA PHE A 83 29.79 0.31 15.02
C PHE A 83 29.36 0.48 13.56
N GLY A 84 30.16 1.17 12.75
CA GLY A 84 29.91 1.35 11.32
C GLY A 84 29.85 0.03 10.55
N LEU A 85 30.75 -0.92 10.85
CA LEU A 85 30.76 -2.24 10.26
C LEU A 85 29.54 -3.09 10.67
N SER A 86 29.17 -3.08 11.95
CA SER A 86 28.00 -3.80 12.48
C SER A 86 26.68 -3.24 11.93
N TRP A 87 26.59 -1.92 11.79
CA TRP A 87 25.41 -1.27 11.23
C TRP A 87 25.33 -1.43 9.69
N ALA A 88 26.47 -1.49 9.01
CA ALA A 88 26.53 -1.74 7.57
C ALA A 88 26.03 -3.15 7.22
N THR A 89 26.23 -4.14 8.08
CA THR A 89 25.72 -5.51 7.92
C THR A 89 24.25 -5.65 8.33
N HIS A 90 23.74 -4.82 9.25
CA HIS A 90 22.35 -4.90 9.72
C HIS A 90 21.29 -4.23 8.81
N ARG A 91 21.68 -3.38 7.84
CA ARG A 91 20.70 -2.86 6.87
C ARG A 91 20.42 -3.88 5.78
N LEU A 92 19.32 -4.60 6.01
CA LEU A 92 18.49 -5.36 5.07
C LEU A 92 18.93 -5.23 3.61
N SER A 93 19.19 -6.39 3.00
CA SER A 93 19.09 -6.60 1.56
C SER A 93 17.79 -5.96 1.10
N ARG A 94 17.88 -4.74 0.55
CA ARG A 94 16.74 -4.16 -0.15
C ARG A 94 16.60 -5.02 -1.39
N PRO A 95 15.48 -5.75 -1.58
CA PRO A 95 15.25 -6.39 -2.86
C PRO A 95 15.43 -5.32 -3.93
N ASN A 96 16.22 -5.65 -4.95
CA ASN A 96 16.39 -4.77 -6.09
C ASN A 96 15.00 -4.64 -6.72
N TYR A 97 14.31 -3.54 -6.46
CA TYR A 97 13.11 -3.24 -7.21
C TYR A 97 13.60 -2.71 -8.55
N GLU A 98 13.36 -3.46 -9.61
CA GLU A 98 13.33 -2.84 -10.92
C GLU A 98 12.24 -1.76 -10.83
N THR A 99 12.62 -0.52 -11.11
CA THR A 99 11.63 0.55 -11.23
C THR A 99 10.74 0.18 -12.40
N VAL A 100 9.55 -0.29 -12.08
CA VAL A 100 8.53 -0.51 -13.09
C VAL A 100 8.05 0.86 -13.54
N TYR A 101 8.45 1.25 -14.74
CA TYR A 101 7.98 2.48 -15.38
C TYR A 101 6.53 2.28 -15.81
N PHE A 102 5.60 2.66 -14.93
CA PHE A 102 4.17 2.57 -15.22
C PHE A 102 3.82 3.26 -16.54
N GLU A 103 4.38 4.43 -16.84
CA GLU A 103 4.16 5.15 -18.11
C GLU A 103 4.38 4.29 -19.36
N GLU A 104 5.37 3.38 -19.37
CA GLU A 104 5.67 2.54 -20.53
C GLU A 104 4.63 1.41 -20.69
N GLN A 105 3.98 1.00 -19.60
CA GLN A 105 2.92 -0.01 -19.57
C GLN A 105 1.55 0.58 -19.90
N VAL A 106 1.32 1.87 -19.61
CA VAL A 106 0.06 2.56 -19.95
C VAL A 106 0.02 3.03 -21.41
N ALA A 107 1.16 3.04 -22.11
CA ALA A 107 1.27 3.54 -23.48
C ALA A 107 0.40 2.78 -24.51
N GLU A 108 -0.01 1.55 -24.21
CA GLU A 108 -0.91 0.74 -25.05
C GLU A 108 -2.41 0.89 -24.72
N PHE A 109 -2.79 1.76 -23.79
CA PHE A 109 -4.22 2.02 -23.59
C PHE A 109 -4.78 2.79 -24.79
N PRO A 110 -5.85 2.29 -25.44
CA PRO A 110 -6.51 3.07 -26.46
C PRO A 110 -7.00 4.37 -25.84
N ILE A 111 -6.62 5.50 -26.44
CA ILE A 111 -7.16 6.80 -26.06
C ILE A 111 -8.63 6.80 -26.48
N VAL A 112 -9.51 6.47 -25.53
CA VAL A 112 -10.95 6.53 -25.74
C VAL A 112 -11.39 7.97 -25.53
N TYR A 113 -11.69 8.68 -26.61
CA TYR A 113 -12.36 9.97 -26.53
C TYR A 113 -13.76 9.75 -25.96
N SER A 114 -14.04 10.31 -24.78
CA SER A 114 -15.34 10.16 -24.15
C SER A 114 -16.41 10.84 -25.02
N LYS A 115 -17.33 10.04 -25.57
CA LYS A 115 -18.50 10.55 -26.31
C LYS A 115 -19.56 11.19 -25.41
N PHE A 116 -19.53 10.86 -24.13
CA PHE A 116 -20.58 11.22 -23.18
C PHE A 116 -20.07 12.06 -22.01
N GLN A 117 -18.85 12.62 -22.13
CA GLN A 117 -18.23 13.45 -21.10
C GLN A 117 -18.14 12.72 -19.75
N GLU A 118 -17.90 11.41 -19.77
CA GLU A 118 -17.74 10.56 -18.58
C GLU A 118 -16.53 11.00 -17.72
N GLY A 119 -15.62 11.81 -18.26
CA GLY A 119 -14.55 12.45 -17.49
C GLY A 119 -15.07 13.41 -16.41
N VAL A 120 -16.28 13.94 -16.57
CA VAL A 120 -16.99 14.75 -15.57
C VAL A 120 -17.22 13.97 -14.27
N LEU A 121 -17.25 12.63 -14.34
CA LEU A 121 -17.47 11.72 -13.21
C LEU A 121 -16.29 11.59 -12.26
N ILE A 122 -15.13 12.15 -12.65
CA ILE A 122 -13.87 12.15 -11.91
C ILE A 122 -13.52 13.58 -11.43
N MET A 123 -14.25 14.59 -11.90
CA MET A 123 -14.03 15.98 -11.51
C MET A 123 -14.72 16.25 -10.17
N GLU A 124 -13.93 16.49 -9.14
CA GLU A 124 -14.40 16.88 -7.81
C GLU A 124 -14.14 18.37 -7.57
N GLY A 125 -15.08 19.04 -6.89
CA GLY A 125 -14.93 20.43 -6.46
C GLY A 125 -14.85 21.42 -7.64
N HIS A 126 -13.89 22.34 -7.61
CA HIS A 126 -13.80 23.50 -8.51
C HIS A 126 -13.70 23.19 -10.00
N GLN A 127 -13.32 21.96 -10.38
CA GLN A 127 -13.31 21.55 -11.78
C GLN A 127 -14.72 21.37 -12.36
N GLN A 128 -15.72 21.11 -11.50
CA GLN A 128 -17.13 21.01 -11.91
C GLN A 128 -17.70 22.34 -12.42
N ASP A 129 -17.19 23.48 -11.96
CA ASP A 129 -17.68 24.81 -12.37
C ASP A 129 -17.31 25.19 -13.82
N SER A 130 -16.39 24.44 -14.45
CA SER A 130 -15.98 24.67 -15.84
C SER A 130 -16.93 24.07 -16.89
N LEU A 131 -17.90 23.25 -16.45
CA LEU A 131 -18.80 22.49 -17.31
C LEU A 131 -20.18 23.13 -17.39
N SER A 132 -20.87 22.96 -18.53
CA SER A 132 -22.24 23.43 -18.66
C SER A 132 -23.23 22.56 -17.88
N THR A 133 -24.34 23.17 -17.44
CA THR A 133 -25.43 22.48 -16.73
C THR A 133 -25.95 21.26 -17.50
N ASP A 134 -26.12 21.36 -18.82
CA ASP A 134 -26.65 20.27 -19.67
C ASP A 134 -25.74 19.03 -19.67
N GLU A 135 -24.42 19.24 -19.73
CA GLU A 135 -23.42 18.17 -19.72
C GLU A 135 -23.42 17.44 -18.37
N LYS A 136 -23.56 18.19 -17.26
CA LYS A 136 -23.69 17.63 -15.91
C LYS A 136 -24.95 16.78 -15.79
N ILE A 137 -26.10 17.29 -16.24
CA ILE A 137 -27.38 16.56 -16.20
C ILE A 137 -27.30 15.27 -17.01
N LYS A 138 -26.72 15.32 -18.22
CA LYS A 138 -26.53 14.13 -19.06
C LYS A 138 -25.64 13.08 -18.38
N SER A 139 -24.56 13.54 -17.76
CA SER A 139 -23.64 12.67 -17.00
C SER A 139 -24.32 12.03 -15.78
N LEU A 140 -25.10 12.81 -15.03
CA LEU A 140 -25.89 12.34 -13.89
C LEU A 140 -26.90 11.27 -14.30
N LYS A 141 -27.56 11.46 -15.45
CA LYS A 141 -28.48 10.45 -16.01
C LYS A 141 -27.77 9.15 -16.32
N ILE A 142 -26.61 9.21 -16.98
CA ILE A 142 -25.82 8.02 -17.33
C ILE A 142 -25.35 7.29 -16.06
N LEU A 143 -24.90 8.01 -15.03
CA LEU A 143 -24.55 7.43 -13.74
C LEU A 143 -25.72 6.68 -13.10
N TYR A 144 -26.92 7.28 -13.15
CA TYR A 144 -28.11 6.69 -12.55
C TYR A 144 -28.57 5.43 -13.30
N GLU A 145 -28.47 5.41 -14.62
CA GLU A 145 -28.84 4.26 -15.45
C GLU A 145 -27.80 3.12 -15.37
N ASN A 146 -26.55 3.44 -15.07
CA ASN A 146 -25.48 2.46 -14.94
C ASN A 146 -25.47 1.81 -13.53
N ASN A 147 -25.32 0.49 -13.48
CA ASN A 147 -25.30 -0.29 -12.23
C ASN A 147 -23.89 -0.45 -11.61
N ALA A 148 -23.01 0.55 -11.75
CA ALA A 148 -21.66 0.49 -11.18
C ALA A 148 -21.63 0.88 -9.69
N GLN A 149 -20.59 0.40 -9.03
CA GLN A 149 -20.33 0.65 -7.62
C GLN A 149 -20.14 2.15 -7.35
N GLY A 150 -20.81 2.65 -6.30
CA GLY A 150 -20.66 4.04 -5.85
C GLY A 150 -21.30 5.10 -6.73
N ASN A 151 -22.07 4.75 -7.76
CA ASN A 151 -22.68 5.74 -8.67
C ASN A 151 -23.58 6.75 -7.94
N ILE A 152 -24.36 6.31 -6.95
CA ILE A 152 -25.22 7.22 -6.20
C ILE A 152 -24.40 8.13 -5.28
N ALA A 153 -23.31 7.65 -4.70
CA ALA A 153 -22.37 8.51 -3.98
C ALA A 153 -21.77 9.59 -4.90
N ARG A 154 -21.42 9.25 -6.15
CA ARG A 154 -20.94 10.24 -7.13
C ARG A 154 -22.01 11.27 -7.49
N ILE A 155 -23.27 10.84 -7.68
CA ILE A 155 -24.40 11.76 -7.89
C ILE A 155 -24.54 12.73 -6.72
N LYS A 156 -24.38 12.25 -5.48
CA LYS A 156 -24.47 13.10 -4.28
C LYS A 156 -23.41 14.21 -4.21
N LEU A 157 -22.29 14.10 -4.91
CA LEU A 157 -21.29 15.18 -4.99
C LEU A 157 -21.86 16.44 -5.66
N PHE A 158 -22.81 16.28 -6.58
CA PHE A 158 -23.47 17.39 -7.28
C PHE A 158 -24.55 18.08 -6.44
N LEU A 159 -24.79 17.66 -5.19
CA LEU A 159 -25.66 18.38 -4.26
C LEU A 159 -25.07 19.73 -3.82
N SER A 160 -23.77 19.94 -4.03
CA SER A 160 -23.06 21.19 -3.74
C SER A 160 -22.70 21.97 -4.99
N ASP A 161 -23.22 21.60 -6.17
CA ASP A 161 -22.94 22.26 -7.44
C ASP A 161 -23.40 23.73 -7.44
N SER A 162 -22.75 24.59 -8.22
CA SER A 162 -23.13 26.00 -8.34
C SER A 162 -24.50 26.21 -9.02
N SER A 163 -24.90 25.31 -9.92
CA SER A 163 -26.17 25.36 -10.65
C SER A 163 -27.33 24.75 -9.85
N ASP A 164 -28.36 25.55 -9.58
CA ASP A 164 -29.59 25.11 -8.89
C ASP A 164 -30.26 23.93 -9.58
N GLU A 165 -30.31 23.93 -10.91
CA GLU A 165 -30.92 22.86 -11.70
C GLU A 165 -30.16 21.55 -11.55
N THR A 166 -28.82 21.60 -11.59
CA THR A 166 -27.97 20.42 -11.37
C THR A 166 -28.15 19.86 -9.97
N ARG A 167 -28.15 20.72 -8.94
CA ARG A 167 -28.39 20.30 -7.55
C ARG A 167 -29.75 19.63 -7.38
N LEU A 168 -30.81 20.23 -7.95
CA LEU A 168 -32.17 19.70 -7.84
C LEU A 168 -32.30 18.35 -8.56
N TYR A 169 -31.69 18.20 -9.73
CA TYR A 169 -31.69 16.95 -10.47
C TYR A 169 -30.93 15.85 -9.72
N ALA A 170 -29.73 16.14 -9.20
CA ALA A 170 -28.96 15.21 -8.39
C ALA A 170 -29.73 14.77 -7.12
N PHE A 171 -30.39 15.71 -6.45
CA PHE A 171 -31.26 15.43 -5.32
C PHE A 171 -32.41 14.48 -5.69
N ALA A 172 -33.12 14.77 -6.79
CA ALA A 172 -34.22 13.95 -7.27
C ALA A 172 -33.77 12.51 -7.59
N LEU A 173 -32.62 12.34 -8.24
CA LEU A 173 -32.08 11.02 -8.56
C LEU A 173 -31.71 10.23 -7.29
N ALA A 174 -30.96 10.84 -6.36
CA ALA A 174 -30.56 10.20 -5.12
C ALA A 174 -31.77 9.81 -4.25
N ALA A 175 -32.73 10.72 -4.09
CA ALA A 175 -33.96 10.49 -3.33
C ALA A 175 -34.82 9.39 -3.97
N THR A 176 -34.93 9.38 -5.31
CA THR A 176 -35.67 8.34 -6.04
C THR A 176 -35.05 6.97 -5.84
N PHE A 177 -33.72 6.88 -5.93
CA PHE A 177 -33.00 5.63 -5.70
C PHE A 177 -33.24 5.08 -4.28
N GLU A 178 -33.07 5.93 -3.27
CA GLU A 178 -33.29 5.57 -1.88
C GLU A 178 -34.74 5.14 -1.61
N LYS A 179 -35.72 5.88 -2.16
CA LYS A 179 -37.13 5.52 -2.08
C LYS A 179 -37.40 4.15 -2.71
N ASN A 180 -36.90 3.89 -3.92
CA ASN A 180 -37.11 2.61 -4.59
C ASN A 180 -36.55 1.43 -3.79
N LEU A 181 -35.37 1.58 -3.17
CA LEU A 181 -34.80 0.55 -2.32
C LEU A 181 -35.61 0.33 -1.03
N ASN A 182 -36.10 1.41 -0.41
CA ASN A 182 -36.94 1.32 0.78
C ASN A 182 -38.30 0.66 0.49
N ASP A 183 -38.94 1.02 -0.63
CA ASP A 183 -40.18 0.41 -1.09
C ASP A 183 -39.98 -1.09 -1.39
N ARG A 184 -38.85 -1.44 -2.02
CA ARG A 184 -38.44 -2.83 -2.24
C ARG A 184 -38.27 -3.59 -0.91
N ILE A 185 -37.54 -3.03 0.05
CA ILE A 185 -37.36 -3.63 1.39
C ILE A 185 -38.72 -3.91 2.03
N LYS A 186 -39.62 -2.91 2.05
CA LYS A 186 -40.93 -3.04 2.67
C LYS A 186 -41.73 -4.18 2.03
N SER A 187 -41.81 -4.20 0.70
CA SER A 187 -42.53 -5.25 -0.03
C SER A 187 -41.96 -6.66 0.21
N LEU A 188 -40.64 -6.79 0.37
CA LEU A 188 -40.00 -8.07 0.69
C LEU A 188 -40.28 -8.50 2.14
N GLN A 189 -40.26 -7.56 3.08
CA GLN A 189 -40.58 -7.83 4.49
C GLN A 189 -42.04 -8.27 4.66
N ASP A 190 -42.97 -7.64 3.94
CA ASP A 190 -44.38 -8.01 3.95
C ASP A 190 -44.57 -9.43 3.39
N LYS A 191 -43.87 -9.77 2.29
CA LYS A 191 -43.89 -11.12 1.70
C LYS A 191 -43.40 -12.20 2.66
N ILE A 192 -42.31 -11.94 3.38
CA ILE A 192 -41.73 -12.88 4.36
C ILE A 192 -42.75 -13.31 5.41
N GLN A 193 -43.69 -12.44 5.81
CA GLN A 193 -44.71 -12.76 6.81
C GLN A 193 -45.80 -13.72 6.29
N THR A 194 -46.00 -13.77 4.97
CA THR A 194 -47.07 -14.55 4.34
C THR A 194 -46.61 -15.92 3.82
N ILE A 195 -45.29 -16.10 3.64
CA ILE A 195 -44.73 -17.32 3.04
C ILE A 195 -44.66 -18.42 4.09
N THR A 196 -45.13 -19.61 3.71
CA THR A 196 -45.05 -20.83 4.53
C THR A 196 -44.03 -21.83 3.98
N ASP A 197 -43.69 -21.74 2.68
CA ASP A 197 -42.68 -22.62 2.07
C ASP A 197 -41.25 -22.22 2.49
N PRO A 198 -40.46 -23.13 3.10
CA PRO A 198 -39.10 -22.83 3.51
C PRO A 198 -38.19 -22.38 2.37
N LYS A 199 -38.33 -22.95 1.17
CA LYS A 199 -37.45 -22.63 0.04
C LYS A 199 -37.71 -21.24 -0.52
N GLU A 200 -38.99 -20.89 -0.72
CA GLU A 200 -39.38 -19.55 -1.11
C GLU A 200 -38.96 -18.50 -0.06
N LEU A 201 -39.04 -18.86 1.23
CA LEU A 201 -38.59 -18.01 2.32
C LEU A 201 -37.08 -17.73 2.24
N GLU A 202 -36.25 -18.73 1.93
CA GLU A 202 -34.80 -18.58 1.74
C GLU A 202 -34.49 -17.61 0.60
N ASP A 203 -35.15 -17.78 -0.56
CA ASP A 203 -34.94 -16.94 -1.75
C ASP A 203 -35.34 -15.47 -1.52
N VAL A 204 -36.48 -15.24 -0.86
CA VAL A 204 -36.94 -13.89 -0.52
C VAL A 204 -36.04 -13.25 0.53
N THR A 205 -35.59 -14.01 1.53
CA THR A 205 -34.64 -13.54 2.55
C THR A 205 -33.29 -13.17 1.93
N PHE A 206 -32.81 -13.97 0.96
CA PHE A 206 -31.60 -13.65 0.21
C PHE A 206 -31.76 -12.38 -0.62
N THR A 207 -32.90 -12.23 -1.30
CA THR A 207 -33.21 -11.02 -2.08
C THR A 207 -33.26 -9.77 -1.19
N LEU A 208 -33.78 -9.91 0.04
CA LEU A 208 -33.76 -8.83 1.03
C LEU A 208 -32.32 -8.48 1.46
N ALA A 209 -31.48 -9.47 1.71
CA ALA A 209 -30.05 -9.27 1.98
C ALA A 209 -29.33 -8.56 0.82
N GLN A 210 -29.59 -8.94 -0.43
CA GLN A 210 -29.05 -8.26 -1.61
C GLN A 210 -29.54 -6.80 -1.71
N THR A 211 -30.80 -6.54 -1.38
CA THR A 211 -31.35 -5.17 -1.39
C THR A 211 -30.67 -4.30 -0.33
N TYR A 212 -30.40 -4.84 0.86
CA TYR A 212 -29.59 -4.14 1.86
C TYR A 212 -28.15 -3.90 1.41
N TRP A 213 -27.55 -4.86 0.69
CA TRP A 213 -26.20 -4.68 0.13
C TRP A 213 -26.14 -3.55 -0.89
N GLN A 214 -27.21 -3.35 -1.69
CA GLN A 214 -27.27 -2.25 -2.67
C GLN A 214 -27.13 -0.86 -2.04
N PHE A 215 -27.60 -0.65 -0.82
CA PHE A 215 -27.37 0.62 -0.09
C PHE A 215 -25.89 0.92 0.08
N ILE A 216 -25.10 -0.10 0.43
CA ILE A 216 -23.65 0.00 0.61
C ILE A 216 -22.97 0.11 -0.76
N PHE A 217 -23.28 -0.82 -1.67
CA PHE A 217 -22.64 -0.94 -2.97
C PHE A 217 -22.76 0.34 -3.81
N HIS A 218 -23.92 0.99 -3.81
CA HIS A 218 -24.12 2.24 -4.54
C HIS A 218 -23.70 3.49 -3.76
N GLY A 219 -23.31 3.36 -2.50
CA GLY A 219 -22.92 4.48 -1.64
C GLY A 219 -24.11 5.37 -1.26
N VAL A 220 -25.29 4.77 -1.09
CA VAL A 220 -26.47 5.48 -0.56
C VAL A 220 -26.26 5.80 0.92
N VAL A 221 -25.63 4.90 1.66
CA VAL A 221 -25.36 5.06 3.10
C VAL A 221 -23.94 5.56 3.34
N ASN A 222 -23.80 6.39 4.37
CA ASN A 222 -22.50 6.83 4.86
C ASN A 222 -21.80 5.70 5.64
N GLU A 223 -20.49 5.82 5.85
CA GLU A 223 -19.66 4.86 6.57
C GLU A 223 -20.24 4.46 7.94
N GLN A 224 -20.77 5.42 8.69
CA GLN A 224 -21.39 5.20 10.01
C GLN A 224 -22.58 4.24 9.97
N LEU A 225 -23.39 4.29 8.90
CA LEU A 225 -24.56 3.45 8.73
C LEU A 225 -24.22 2.10 8.10
N SER A 226 -23.11 1.99 7.37
CA SER A 226 -22.69 0.75 6.69
C SER A 226 -22.61 -0.45 7.66
N GLY A 227 -22.19 -0.21 8.91
CA GLY A 227 -22.12 -1.22 9.98
C GLY A 227 -23.49 -1.78 10.40
N PHE A 228 -24.54 -0.97 10.34
CA PHE A 228 -25.91 -1.44 10.60
C PHE A 228 -26.39 -2.38 9.49
N TYR A 229 -26.18 -1.99 8.23
CA TYR A 229 -26.59 -2.79 7.07
C TYR A 229 -25.82 -4.10 6.98
N THR A 230 -24.50 -4.09 7.16
CA THR A 230 -23.70 -5.33 7.14
C THR A 230 -24.10 -6.32 8.24
N LYS A 231 -24.37 -5.84 9.47
CA LYS A 231 -24.90 -6.69 10.55
C LYS A 231 -26.26 -7.28 10.18
N LYS A 232 -27.16 -6.47 9.61
CA LYS A 232 -28.50 -6.92 9.21
C LYS A 232 -28.42 -7.98 8.12
N ILE A 233 -27.57 -7.78 7.11
CA ILE A 233 -27.35 -8.76 6.05
C ILE A 233 -26.80 -10.06 6.63
N ALA A 234 -25.76 -10.02 7.48
CA ALA A 234 -25.19 -11.22 8.08
C ALA A 234 -26.23 -12.03 8.86
N THR A 235 -27.14 -11.37 9.59
CA THR A 235 -28.24 -12.03 10.29
C THR A 235 -29.23 -12.70 9.33
N LEU A 236 -29.59 -12.04 8.23
CA LEU A 236 -30.49 -12.62 7.22
C LEU A 236 -29.86 -13.84 6.53
N LEU A 237 -28.56 -13.79 6.25
CA LEU A 237 -27.86 -14.88 5.55
C LEU A 237 -27.64 -16.12 6.43
N LYS A 238 -27.72 -16.02 7.77
CA LYS A 238 -27.65 -17.20 8.65
C LYS A 238 -28.78 -18.19 8.42
N ALA A 239 -29.93 -17.74 7.90
CA ALA A 239 -31.03 -18.64 7.57
C ALA A 239 -30.77 -19.46 6.30
N ASN A 240 -29.80 -19.06 5.46
CA ASN A 240 -29.58 -19.58 4.12
C ASN A 240 -28.24 -20.33 4.01
N GLU A 241 -27.95 -21.24 4.94
CA GLU A 241 -26.64 -21.90 5.05
C GLU A 241 -26.30 -22.86 3.90
N ASN A 242 -27.27 -23.19 3.05
CA ASN A 242 -27.08 -24.09 1.90
C ASN A 242 -27.02 -23.34 0.55
N ASN A 243 -27.24 -22.02 0.54
CA ASN A 243 -27.25 -21.25 -0.71
C ASN A 243 -25.83 -20.72 -1.03
N PRO A 244 -25.20 -21.15 -2.14
CA PRO A 244 -23.85 -20.70 -2.50
C PRO A 244 -23.76 -19.17 -2.66
N SER A 245 -24.80 -18.53 -3.18
CA SER A 245 -24.86 -17.08 -3.39
C SER A 245 -24.85 -16.30 -2.07
N SER A 246 -25.36 -16.91 -0.99
CA SER A 246 -25.31 -16.33 0.36
C SER A 246 -23.88 -16.23 0.86
N PHE A 247 -23.04 -17.25 0.62
CA PHE A 247 -21.62 -17.21 0.98
C PHE A 247 -20.81 -16.24 0.13
N ILE A 248 -21.13 -16.09 -1.15
CA ILE A 248 -20.51 -15.05 -1.99
C ILE A 248 -20.81 -13.66 -1.41
N LEU A 249 -22.08 -13.39 -1.07
CA LEU A 249 -22.47 -12.10 -0.48
C LEU A 249 -21.81 -11.88 0.89
N LEU A 250 -21.74 -12.92 1.71
CA LEU A 250 -21.06 -12.87 3.00
C LEU A 250 -19.57 -12.57 2.83
N GLY A 251 -18.90 -13.22 1.88
CA GLY A 251 -17.49 -12.97 1.54
C GLY A 251 -17.25 -11.51 1.13
N LYS A 252 -18.10 -10.95 0.25
CA LYS A 252 -18.05 -9.53 -0.14
C LYS A 252 -18.21 -8.59 1.05
N ILE A 253 -19.08 -8.91 1.99
CA ILE A 253 -19.29 -8.12 3.21
C ILE A 253 -18.08 -8.18 4.15
N HIS A 254 -17.48 -9.36 4.33
CA HIS A 254 -16.27 -9.48 5.13
C HIS A 254 -15.10 -8.72 4.50
N LEU A 255 -14.95 -8.82 3.18
CA LEU A 255 -13.96 -8.08 2.42
C LEU A 255 -14.14 -6.56 2.57
N PHE A 256 -15.38 -6.06 2.42
CA PHE A 256 -15.72 -4.66 2.66
C PHE A 256 -15.38 -4.19 4.09
N ASN A 257 -15.56 -5.07 5.08
CA ASN A 257 -15.22 -4.78 6.47
C ASN A 257 -13.72 -4.98 6.81
N GLY A 258 -12.88 -5.32 5.83
CA GLY A 258 -11.45 -5.61 6.04
C GLY A 258 -11.16 -6.92 6.80
N LYS A 259 -12.16 -7.80 6.95
CA LYS A 259 -12.04 -9.10 7.63
C LYS A 259 -11.60 -10.16 6.62
N LEU A 260 -10.33 -10.15 6.26
CA LEU A 260 -9.81 -10.91 5.13
C LEU A 260 -9.92 -12.42 5.33
N GLU A 261 -9.66 -12.93 6.52
CA GLU A 261 -9.74 -14.37 6.85
C GLU A 261 -11.18 -14.90 6.79
N ASP A 262 -12.13 -14.13 7.32
CA ASP A 262 -13.56 -14.46 7.26
C ASP A 262 -14.07 -14.44 5.81
N ALA A 263 -13.60 -13.46 5.01
CA ALA A 263 -13.95 -13.35 3.60
C ALA A 263 -13.47 -14.57 2.82
N GLU A 264 -12.19 -14.95 3.03
CA GLU A 264 -11.59 -16.12 2.39
C GLU A 264 -12.35 -17.40 2.75
N SER A 265 -12.69 -17.58 4.03
CA SER A 265 -13.45 -18.73 4.52
C SER A 265 -14.84 -18.82 3.89
N ALA A 266 -15.54 -17.67 3.75
CA ALA A 266 -16.84 -17.62 3.11
C ALA A 266 -16.75 -18.00 1.62
N PHE A 267 -15.77 -17.48 0.89
CA PHE A 267 -15.57 -17.84 -0.52
C PHE A 267 -15.23 -19.32 -0.70
N PHE A 268 -14.41 -19.91 0.18
CA PHE A 268 -14.15 -21.35 0.14
C PHE A 268 -15.41 -22.18 0.41
N LYS A 269 -16.28 -21.75 1.32
CA LYS A 269 -17.57 -22.42 1.54
C LYS A 269 -18.48 -22.30 0.32
N ALA A 270 -18.48 -21.16 -0.38
CA ALA A 270 -19.20 -21.02 -1.64
C ALA A 270 -18.68 -22.01 -2.71
N MET A 271 -17.37 -22.20 -2.80
CA MET A 271 -16.77 -23.19 -3.71
C MET A 271 -17.18 -24.63 -3.38
N GLN A 272 -17.21 -24.99 -2.09
CA GLN A 272 -17.67 -26.31 -1.65
C GLN A 272 -19.14 -26.59 -2.04
N LEU A 273 -19.94 -25.53 -2.15
CA LEU A 273 -21.34 -25.58 -2.61
C LEU A 273 -21.48 -25.52 -4.15
N GLY A 274 -20.39 -25.62 -4.90
CA GLY A 274 -20.40 -25.76 -6.36
C GLY A 274 -20.16 -24.47 -7.15
N VAL A 275 -19.77 -23.37 -6.49
CA VAL A 275 -19.35 -22.16 -7.22
C VAL A 275 -18.00 -22.40 -7.89
N PRO A 276 -17.86 -22.14 -9.21
CA PRO A 276 -16.59 -22.27 -9.90
C PRO A 276 -15.56 -21.32 -9.27
N LYS A 277 -14.34 -21.82 -9.09
CA LYS A 277 -13.27 -21.09 -8.39
C LYS A 277 -12.88 -19.81 -9.13
N GLU A 278 -12.93 -19.88 -10.45
CA GLU A 278 -12.63 -18.82 -11.41
C GLU A 278 -13.49 -17.57 -11.14
N ALA A 279 -14.78 -17.76 -10.87
CA ALA A 279 -15.70 -16.67 -10.55
C ALA A 279 -15.34 -15.90 -9.26
N LEU A 280 -14.44 -16.43 -8.44
CA LEU A 280 -14.00 -15.85 -7.17
C LEU A 280 -12.54 -15.37 -7.19
N TYR A 281 -11.84 -15.52 -8.32
CA TYR A 281 -10.41 -15.20 -8.43
C TYR A 281 -10.08 -13.76 -8.12
N THR A 282 -10.84 -12.80 -8.64
CA THR A 282 -10.62 -11.38 -8.33
C THR A 282 -10.71 -11.09 -6.84
N PHE A 283 -11.69 -11.68 -6.13
CA PHE A 283 -11.83 -11.50 -4.69
C PHE A 283 -10.72 -12.20 -3.90
N LEU A 284 -10.30 -13.40 -4.32
CA LEU A 284 -9.20 -14.11 -3.68
C LEU A 284 -7.86 -13.39 -3.89
N ALA A 285 -7.62 -12.83 -5.07
CA ALA A 285 -6.46 -11.99 -5.36
C ALA A 285 -6.44 -10.74 -4.45
N GLU A 286 -7.58 -10.05 -4.32
CA GLU A 286 -7.74 -8.89 -3.43
C GLU A 286 -7.46 -9.26 -1.96
N ILE A 287 -7.97 -10.40 -1.50
CA ILE A 287 -7.70 -10.92 -0.15
C ILE A 287 -6.19 -11.15 0.05
N LYS A 288 -5.51 -11.84 -0.88
CA LYS A 288 -4.06 -12.08 -0.76
C LYS A 288 -3.25 -10.80 -0.78
N TYR A 289 -3.66 -9.84 -1.59
CA TYR A 289 -3.07 -8.51 -1.60
C TYR A 289 -3.21 -7.83 -0.23
N GLY A 290 -4.42 -7.82 0.34
CA GLY A 290 -4.68 -7.27 1.68
C GLY A 290 -3.91 -7.99 2.80
N GLN A 291 -3.75 -9.31 2.69
CA GLN A 291 -2.95 -10.13 3.61
C GLN A 291 -1.43 -9.97 3.41
N LYS A 292 -0.99 -9.16 2.41
CA LYS A 292 0.42 -8.99 2.01
C LYS A 292 1.09 -10.30 1.54
N LYS A 293 0.29 -11.29 1.12
CA LYS A 293 0.74 -12.58 0.58
C LYS A 293 0.91 -12.50 -0.93
N TYR A 294 1.75 -11.58 -1.37
CA TYR A 294 1.94 -11.23 -2.78
C TYR A 294 2.33 -12.42 -3.68
N ARG A 295 3.06 -13.39 -3.13
CA ARG A 295 3.47 -14.62 -3.83
C ARG A 295 2.31 -15.52 -4.23
N GLU A 296 1.15 -15.37 -3.57
CA GLU A 296 -0.05 -16.16 -3.82
C GLU A 296 -0.98 -15.50 -4.83
N ILE A 297 -0.76 -14.24 -5.24
CA ILE A 297 -1.65 -13.54 -6.18
C ILE A 297 -1.64 -14.17 -7.58
N PRO A 298 -0.49 -14.57 -8.17
CA PRO A 298 -0.46 -15.07 -9.56
C PRO A 298 -1.30 -16.31 -9.84
N GLN A 299 -1.66 -17.08 -8.81
CA GLN A 299 -2.53 -18.25 -9.00
C GLN A 299 -4.00 -17.89 -9.24
N TYR A 300 -4.37 -16.62 -9.02
CA TYR A 300 -5.73 -16.09 -9.17
C TYR A 300 -5.82 -15.08 -10.32
N ILE A 301 -4.77 -14.94 -11.14
CA ILE A 301 -4.78 -14.06 -12.31
C ILE A 301 -4.81 -14.93 -13.57
N ILE A 302 -5.97 -15.04 -14.24
CA ILE A 302 -6.10 -15.75 -15.53
C ILE A 302 -6.03 -14.75 -16.68
N GLU A 303 -5.01 -14.86 -17.54
CA GLU A 303 -4.82 -13.98 -18.71
C GLU A 303 -6.06 -13.88 -19.61
N ASP A 304 -6.76 -15.00 -19.86
CA ASP A 304 -7.92 -15.06 -20.76
C ASP A 304 -9.15 -14.30 -20.24
N GLU A 305 -9.42 -14.32 -18.93
CA GLU A 305 -10.56 -13.58 -18.36
C GLU A 305 -10.33 -12.07 -18.37
N PHE A 306 -9.07 -11.65 -18.28
CA PHE A 306 -8.68 -10.24 -18.20
C PHE A 306 -8.45 -9.58 -19.57
N ASN A 307 -8.37 -10.35 -20.66
CA ASN A 307 -8.27 -9.81 -22.02
C ASN A 307 -9.53 -9.06 -22.49
N ILE A 308 -10.68 -9.28 -21.82
CA ILE A 308 -11.96 -8.63 -22.17
C ILE A 308 -12.02 -7.19 -21.60
N ASP A 309 -11.38 -6.92 -20.47
CA ASP A 309 -11.30 -5.59 -19.87
C ASP A 309 -9.85 -5.09 -19.88
N LEU A 310 -9.54 -4.24 -20.85
CA LEU A 310 -8.23 -3.61 -21.03
C LEU A 310 -7.72 -2.91 -19.75
N ARG A 311 -8.61 -2.46 -18.84
CA ARG A 311 -8.23 -1.82 -17.57
C ARG A 311 -7.50 -2.78 -16.63
N LEU A 312 -7.69 -4.08 -16.79
CA LEU A 312 -7.10 -5.12 -15.95
C LEU A 312 -5.76 -5.63 -16.51
N LYS A 313 -5.37 -5.20 -17.73
CA LYS A 313 -4.10 -5.56 -18.36
C LYS A 313 -2.86 -5.28 -17.49
N PRO A 314 -2.74 -4.13 -16.79
CA PRO A 314 -1.60 -3.89 -15.90
C PRO A 314 -1.53 -4.88 -14.73
N LEU A 315 -2.69 -5.33 -14.21
CA LEU A 315 -2.72 -6.33 -13.16
C LEU A 315 -2.20 -7.68 -13.66
N VAL A 316 -2.55 -8.07 -14.90
CA VAL A 316 -2.01 -9.27 -15.54
C VAL A 316 -0.52 -9.15 -15.78
N GLN A 317 -0.03 -8.02 -16.29
CA GLN A 317 1.41 -7.83 -16.54
C GLN A 317 2.24 -7.86 -15.25
N MET A 318 1.72 -7.30 -14.16
CA MET A 318 2.42 -7.22 -12.88
C MET A 318 2.35 -8.51 -12.06
N TRP A 319 1.20 -9.17 -12.07
CA TRP A 319 0.89 -10.29 -11.18
C TRP A 319 0.62 -11.61 -11.90
N GLY A 320 0.61 -11.63 -13.23
CA GLY A 320 0.50 -12.85 -14.03
C GLY A 320 1.69 -13.78 -13.78
N LYS A 321 1.48 -15.07 -14.06
CA LYS A 321 2.60 -16.02 -14.05
C LYS A 321 3.50 -15.70 -15.24
N GLN A 322 4.77 -15.40 -14.96
CA GLN A 322 5.82 -15.37 -15.99
C GLN A 322 6.10 -16.76 -16.55
#